data_AF-A0A3B9DWQ9-F1
#
_entry.id   AF-A0A3B9DWQ9-F1
#
_cell.length_a   1.000
_cell.length_b   1.000
_cell.length_c   1.000
_cell.angle_alpha   90.00
_cell.angle_beta   90.00
_cell.angle_gamma   90.00
#
_symmetry.space_group_name_H-M   'P 1'
#
loop_
_entity.id
_entity.type
_entity.pdbx_description
1 polymer ?
#
loop_
_entity_poly.entity_id
_entity_poly.type
_entity_poly.pdbx_seq_one_letter_code
_entity_poly.pdbx_strand_id
1 'polypeptide(L)'
;MVRLAVPTVIAQLVKMLYNIVDRIYIGHIEGIRKIALSGVGLCFPIILLIFAFTSLTGAEGAPLAYIKMGKGDSPLNRRSNILSRKT
;
A
#
# COMPACT_ATOMS: atom_id res chain seq x y z
N MET A 1 13.93 -7.51 12.87
CA MET A 1 12.73 -8.21 12.36
C MET A 1 11.50 -7.92 13.19
N VAL A 2 11.46 -8.28 14.49
CA VAL A 2 10.27 -8.11 15.34
C VAL A 2 9.76 -6.65 15.42
N ARG A 3 10.66 -5.67 15.56
CA ARG A 3 10.30 -4.23 15.65
C ARG A 3 9.67 -3.63 14.38
N LEU A 4 9.87 -4.24 13.21
CA LEU A 4 9.24 -3.84 11.94
C LEU A 4 8.04 -4.74 11.60
N ALA A 5 8.11 -6.03 11.93
CA ALA A 5 7.03 -6.98 11.67
C ALA A 5 5.79 -6.70 12.53
N VAL A 6 5.96 -6.36 13.80
CA VAL A 6 4.85 -6.04 14.72
C VAL A 6 3.94 -4.91 14.17
N PRO A 7 4.46 -3.73 13.80
CA PRO A 7 3.61 -2.68 13.26
C PRO A 7 3.00 -3.05 11.90
N THR A 8 3.70 -3.80 11.04
CA THR A 8 3.14 -4.27 9.76
C THR A 8 1.96 -5.21 9.96
N VAL A 9 2.07 -6.17 10.88
CA VAL A 9 0.99 -7.13 11.17
C VAL A 9 -0.21 -6.41 11.80
N ILE A 10 0.01 -5.50 12.75
CA ILE A 10 -1.08 -4.72 13.36
C ILE A 10 -1.78 -3.87 12.29
N ALA A 11 -1.03 -3.22 11.39
CA ALA A 11 -1.61 -2.45 10.29
C ALA A 11 -2.45 -3.33 9.34
N GLN A 12 -2.01 -4.54 9.03
CA GLN A 12 -2.79 -5.51 8.24
C GLN A 12 -4.06 -5.94 8.95
N LEU A 13 -4.01 -6.18 10.27
CA LEU A 13 -5.18 -6.55 11.08
C LEU A 13 -6.23 -5.43 11.11
N VAL A 14 -5.82 -4.18 11.35
CA VAL A 14 -6.74 -3.03 11.34
C VAL A 14 -7.37 -2.83 9.96
N LYS A 15 -6.58 -2.97 8.89
CA LYS A 15 -7.09 -2.86 7.52
C LYS A 15 -8.12 -3.95 7.19
N MET A 16 -7.88 -5.17 7.64
CA MET A 16 -8.83 -6.27 7.50
C MET A 16 -10.11 -6.01 8.29
N LEU A 17 -9.99 -5.58 9.56
CA LEU A 17 -11.15 -5.26 10.40
C LEU A 17 -12.00 -4.15 9.78
N TYR A 18 -11.38 -3.10 9.25
CA TYR A 18 -12.09 -2.02 8.56
C TYR A 18 -12.87 -2.55 7.34
N ASN A 19 -12.26 -3.39 6.49
CA ASN A 19 -12.94 -3.96 5.33
C ASN A 19 -14.16 -4.82 5.71
N ILE A 20 -14.08 -5.54 6.84
CA ILE A 20 -15.18 -6.36 7.34
C ILE A 20 -16.28 -5.48 7.93
N VAL A 21 -15.92 -4.51 8.77
CA VAL A 21 -16.87 -3.59 9.40
C VAL A 21 -17.57 -2.74 8.34
N ASP A 22 -16.84 -2.16 7.39
CA ASP A 22 -17.39 -1.38 6.28
C ASP A 22 -18.42 -2.20 5.47
N ARG A 23 -18.10 -3.46 5.17
CA ARG A 23 -18.99 -4.36 4.42
C ARG A 23 -20.21 -4.80 5.23
N ILE A 24 -20.08 -5.04 6.53
CA ILE A 24 -21.21 -5.37 7.42
C ILE A 24 -22.12 -4.15 7.59
N TYR A 25 -21.55 -2.97 7.77
CA TYR A 25 -22.30 -1.72 7.94
C TYR A 25 -23.10 -1.37 6.68
N ILE A 26 -22.48 -1.47 5.50
CA ILE A 26 -23.15 -1.35 4.19
C ILE A 26 -24.29 -2.38 4.05
N GLY A 27 -24.11 -3.59 4.58
CA GLY A 27 -25.09 -4.67 4.50
C GLY A 27 -26.27 -4.54 5.46
N HIS A 28 -26.13 -3.79 6.57
CA HIS A 28 -27.13 -3.68 7.64
C HIS A 28 -28.00 -2.41 7.57
N ILE A 29 -27.85 -1.56 6.55
CA ILE A 29 -28.72 -0.38 6.37
C ILE A 29 -30.10 -0.85 5.86
N GLU A 30 -31.09 -0.80 6.76
CA GLU A 30 -32.49 -1.09 6.44
C GLU A 30 -33.02 -0.09 5.38
N GLY A 31 -33.77 -0.59 4.41
CA GLY A 31 -34.34 0.21 3.30
C GLY A 31 -33.45 0.40 2.06
N ILE A 32 -32.12 0.44 2.21
CA ILE A 32 -31.17 0.70 1.10
C ILE A 32 -30.35 -0.55 0.72
N ARG A 33 -30.49 -1.65 1.47
CA ARG A 33 -29.71 -2.89 1.32
C ARG A 33 -29.52 -3.40 -0.11
N LYS A 34 -30.56 -3.33 -0.95
CA LYS A 34 -30.48 -3.74 -2.38
C LYS A 34 -29.62 -2.77 -3.21
N ILE A 35 -29.80 -1.46 -3.01
CA ILE A 35 -29.09 -0.40 -3.76
C ILE A 35 -27.64 -0.30 -3.30
N ALA A 36 -27.38 -0.41 -2.00
CA ALA A 36 -26.04 -0.40 -1.42
C ALA A 36 -25.22 -1.61 -1.90
N LEU A 37 -25.79 -2.81 -1.92
CA LEU A 37 -25.09 -4.01 -2.39
C LEU A 37 -24.80 -3.96 -3.89
N SER A 38 -25.73 -3.44 -4.71
CA SER A 38 -25.49 -3.21 -6.14
C SER A 38 -24.45 -2.12 -6.40
N GLY A 39 -24.42 -1.04 -5.60
CA GLY A 39 -23.42 0.03 -5.69
C GLY A 39 -22.00 -0.44 -5.37
N VAL A 40 -21.85 -1.31 -4.36
CA VAL A 40 -20.56 -1.96 -4.06
C VAL A 40 -20.08 -2.83 -5.22
N GLY A 41 -21.00 -3.54 -5.88
CA GLY A 41 -20.69 -4.34 -7.08
C GLY A 41 -20.15 -3.51 -8.25
N LEU A 42 -20.62 -2.27 -8.42
CA LEU A 42 -20.14 -1.34 -9.45
C LEU A 42 -18.83 -0.63 -9.05
N CYS A 43 -18.63 -0.35 -7.76
CA CYS A 43 -17.37 0.23 -7.29
C CYS A 43 -16.21 -0.76 -7.35
N PHE A 44 -16.47 -2.06 -7.21
CA PHE A 44 -15.44 -3.10 -7.23
C PHE A 44 -14.53 -3.04 -8.48
N PRO A 45 -15.05 -3.02 -9.73
CA PRO A 45 -14.21 -2.90 -10.92
C PRO A 45 -13.46 -1.57 -11.01
N ILE A 46 -14.05 -0.47 -10.53
CA ILE A 46 -13.40 0.86 -10.53
C ILE A 46 -12.21 0.86 -9.56
N ILE A 47 -12.40 0.33 -8.35
CA ILE A 47 -11.33 0.19 -7.35
C ILE A 47 -10.23 -0.72 -7.88
N LEU A 48 -10.58 -1.84 -8.53
CA LEU A 48 -9.61 -2.76 -9.14
C LEU A 48 -8.77 -2.07 -10.22
N LEU A 49 -9.39 -1.24 -11.05
CA LEU A 49 -8.68 -0.48 -12.08
C LEU A 49 -7.67 0.49 -11.46
N ILE A 50 -8.08 1.26 -10.45
CA ILE A 50 -7.19 2.16 -9.71
C ILE A 50 -6.06 1.37 -9.02
N PHE A 51 -6.38 0.22 -8.43
CA PHE A 51 -5.40 -0.65 -7.77
C PHE A 51 -4.37 -1.21 -8.73
N ALA A 52 -4.76 -1.51 -9.97
CA ALA A 52 -3.85 -2.01 -11.01
C ALA A 52 -2.79 -0.96 -11.36
N PHE A 53 -3.19 0.29 -11.61
CA PHE A 53 -2.24 1.38 -11.90
C PHE A 53 -1.38 1.74 -10.69
N THR A 54 -1.96 1.71 -9.49
CA THR A 54 -1.22 1.97 -8.24
C THR A 54 -0.18 0.87 -7.97
N SER A 55 -0.54 -0.40 -8.20
CA SER A 55 0.36 -1.53 -7.98
C SER A 55 1.54 -1.51 -8.96
N LEU A 56 1.28 -1.18 -10.23
CA LEU A 56 2.29 -1.07 -11.28
C LEU A 56 3.37 -0.03 -10.95
N THR A 57 3.00 1.08 -10.30
CA THR A 57 3.93 2.19 -10.03
C THR A 57 4.55 2.13 -8.63
N GLY A 58 3.80 1.71 -7.61
CA GLY A 58 4.21 1.80 -6.21
C GLY A 58 4.75 0.49 -5.62
N ALA A 59 3.94 -0.57 -5.65
CA ALA A 59 4.25 -1.82 -4.97
C ALA A 59 5.43 -2.56 -5.62
N GLU A 60 5.55 -2.49 -6.95
CA GLU A 60 6.63 -3.13 -7.71
C GLU A 60 7.93 -2.32 -7.72
N GLY A 61 7.87 -1.01 -7.43
CA GLY A 61 9.06 -0.15 -7.36
C GLY A 61 9.85 -0.27 -6.04
N ALA A 62 9.19 -0.69 -4.96
CA ALA A 62 9.82 -0.79 -3.64
C ALA A 62 10.96 -1.84 -3.59
N PRO A 63 10.81 -3.07 -4.11
CA PRO A 63 11.91 -4.04 -4.19
C PRO A 63 13.12 -3.52 -4.96
N LEU A 64 12.91 -2.84 -6.09
CA LEU A 64 13.99 -2.25 -6.88
C LEU A 64 14.71 -1.13 -6.10
N ALA A 65 13.97 -0.32 -5.34
CA ALA A 65 14.52 0.68 -4.46
C ALA A 65 15.36 0.04 -3.32
N TYR A 66 14.85 -1.01 -2.68
CA TYR A 66 15.60 -1.75 -1.64
C TYR A 66 16.88 -2.37 -2.18
N ILE A 67 16.88 -2.90 -3.42
CA ILE A 67 18.08 -3.45 -4.06
C ILE A 67 19.12 -2.34 -4.33
N LYS A 68 18.70 -1.16 -4.84
CA LYS A 68 19.61 -0.02 -5.06
C LYS A 68 20.14 0.57 -3.75
N MET A 69 19.30 0.66 -2.72
CA MET A 69 19.72 1.09 -1.38
C MET A 69 20.71 0.08 -0.76
N GLY A 70 20.47 -1.21 -0.93
CA GLY A 70 21.36 -2.28 -0.47
C GLY A 70 22.69 -2.36 -1.21
N LYS A 71 22.74 -1.95 -2.50
CA LYS A 71 23.98 -1.82 -3.29
C LYS A 71 24.85 -0.62 -2.89
N GLY A 72 24.44 0.20 -1.93
CA GLY A 72 25.19 1.40 -1.52
C GLY A 72 25.09 2.57 -2.50
N ASP A 73 24.28 2.44 -3.55
CA ASP A 73 24.01 3.44 -4.59
C ASP A 73 22.98 4.49 -4.13
N SER A 74 23.06 4.88 -2.86
CA SER A 74 22.25 5.98 -2.34
C SER A 74 22.80 7.31 -2.87
N PRO A 75 21.96 8.27 -3.27
CA PRO A 75 22.42 9.59 -3.71
C PRO A 75 23.27 10.31 -2.64
N LEU A 76 23.06 9.97 -1.37
CA LEU A 76 23.89 10.38 -0.23
C LEU A 76 25.34 9.82 -0.30
N ASN A 77 25.51 8.57 -0.72
CA ASN A 77 26.83 7.93 -0.82
C ASN A 77 27.61 8.41 -2.05
N ARG A 78 26.89 8.78 -3.12
CA ARG A 78 27.49 9.41 -4.31
C ARG A 78 28.05 10.80 -4.01
N ARG A 79 27.48 11.51 -3.03
CA ARG A 79 27.95 12.84 -2.58
C ARG A 79 29.21 12.76 -1.72
N SER A 80 29.39 11.73 -0.87
CA SER A 80 30.63 11.61 -0.09
C SER A 80 31.84 11.25 -0.97
N ASN A 81 31.64 10.45 -2.02
CA ASN A 81 32.73 10.04 -2.92
C ASN A 81 33.24 11.19 -3.83
N ILE A 82 32.38 12.12 -4.23
CA ILE A 82 32.79 13.33 -4.98
C ILE A 82 33.39 14.44 -4.10
N LEU A 83 33.01 14.51 -2.82
CA LEU A 83 33.65 15.42 -1.85
C LEU A 83 35.06 14.94 -1.46
N SER A 84 35.25 13.62 -1.34
CA SER A 84 36.56 13.02 -1.03
C SER A 84 37.55 13.05 -2.21
N ARG A 85 37.10 13.32 -3.44
CA ARG A 85 37.95 13.52 -4.63
C ARG A 85 38.34 14.99 -4.86
N LYS A 86 37.79 15.93 -4.08
CA LYS A 86 37.99 17.38 -4.23
C LYS A 86 38.79 18.01 -3.08
N THR A 87 39.37 17.19 -2.21
CA THR A 87 40.35 17.56 -1.17
C THR A 87 41.62 16.75 -1.44
#